data_AF-A0A444X127-F1
#
_entry.id   AF-A0A444X127-F1
#
_cell.length_a   1.000
_cell.length_b   1.000
_cell.length_c   1.000
_cell.angle_alpha   90.00
_cell.angle_beta   90.00
_cell.angle_gamma   90.00
#
_symmetry.space_group_name_H-M   'P 1'
#
loop_
_entity.id
_entity.type
_entity.pdbx_description
1 polymer ?
#
loop_
_entity_poly.entity_id
_entity_poly.type
_entity_poly.pdbx_seq_one_letter_code
_entity_poly.pdbx_strand_id
1 'polypeptide(L)'
;MLVKHQSSRRKATWKDPEGQVIRNTTRDSDVSQLKAFRDDIISVKSKFEDIASRSSDCSSANRAGELGQSLSSYNSKFNHKNIYLLSRRSEKCC
;
A
#
# COMPACT_ATOMS: atom_id res chain seq x y z
N MET A 1 2.21 -2.66 2.64
CA MET A 1 3.24 -3.23 1.73
C MET A 1 2.56 -4.24 0.81
N LEU A 2 2.97 -4.29 -0.46
CA LEU A 2 2.45 -5.23 -1.46
C LEU A 2 3.60 -6.01 -2.07
N VAL A 3 3.46 -7.32 -2.26
CA VAL A 3 4.34 -8.13 -3.11
C VAL A 3 3.44 -8.75 -4.19
N LYS A 4 3.91 -8.76 -5.44
CA LYS A 4 3.19 -9.30 -6.59
C LYS A 4 3.77 -10.65 -7.00
N HIS A 5 2.88 -11.46 -7.55
CA HIS A 5 3.17 -12.81 -8.03
C HIS A 5 2.57 -13.05 -9.42
N GLN A 6 2.83 -14.22 -10.00
CA GLN A 6 2.45 -14.61 -11.36
C GLN A 6 0.94 -14.54 -11.66
N SER A 7 0.10 -14.49 -10.64
CA SER A 7 -1.37 -14.40 -10.78
C SER A 7 -1.90 -12.98 -10.53
N SER A 8 -1.01 -12.00 -10.32
CA SER A 8 -1.39 -10.58 -10.21
C SER A 8 -1.95 -10.07 -11.53
N ARG A 9 -3.04 -9.28 -11.46
CA ARG A 9 -3.69 -8.66 -12.63
C ARG A 9 -2.70 -7.82 -13.46
N ARG A 10 -1.88 -6.99 -12.80
CA ARG A 10 -0.81 -6.21 -13.43
C ARG A 10 0.55 -6.73 -12.99
N LYS A 11 1.27 -7.41 -13.88
CA LYS A 11 2.60 -7.98 -13.66
C LYS A 11 3.71 -7.00 -14.05
N ALA A 12 3.67 -5.80 -13.49
CA ALA A 12 4.68 -4.77 -13.70
C ALA A 12 4.67 -3.83 -12.51
N THR A 13 5.84 -3.33 -12.10
CA THR A 13 6.04 -2.42 -10.95
C THR A 13 7.12 -1.39 -11.28
N TRP A 14 7.43 -0.52 -10.32
CA TRP A 14 8.48 0.49 -10.48
C TRP A 14 9.89 -0.12 -10.49
N LYS A 15 10.09 -1.29 -9.85
CA LYS A 15 11.37 -2.03 -9.82
C LYS A 15 11.46 -3.16 -10.83
N ASP A 16 10.32 -3.64 -11.34
CA ASP A 16 10.23 -4.67 -12.38
C ASP A 16 9.25 -4.19 -13.47
N PRO A 17 9.67 -3.24 -14.33
CA PRO A 17 8.80 -2.63 -15.33
C PRO A 17 8.35 -3.64 -16.40
N GLU A 18 9.24 -4.56 -16.77
CA GLU A 18 8.92 -5.63 -17.72
C GLU A 18 8.17 -6.79 -17.08
N GLY A 19 8.27 -6.97 -15.75
CA GLY A 19 7.55 -8.00 -15.00
C GLY A 19 8.19 -9.38 -15.04
N GLN A 20 9.51 -9.46 -15.27
CA GLN A 20 10.21 -10.73 -15.42
C GLN A 20 10.22 -11.51 -14.10
N VAL A 21 10.50 -10.81 -12.99
CA VAL A 21 10.50 -11.41 -11.66
C VAL A 21 9.08 -11.80 -11.26
N ILE A 22 8.11 -10.90 -11.46
CA ILE A 22 6.72 -11.14 -11.04
C ILE A 22 6.09 -12.33 -11.78
N ARG A 23 6.43 -12.56 -13.05
CA ARG A 23 5.95 -13.72 -13.82
C ARG A 23 6.49 -15.04 -13.28
N ASN A 24 7.67 -15.03 -12.67
CA ASN A 24 8.32 -16.23 -12.13
C ASN A 24 8.03 -16.42 -10.63
N THR A 25 7.58 -15.38 -9.92
CA THR A 25 7.21 -15.47 -8.50
C THR A 25 5.89 -16.21 -8.34
N THR A 26 5.91 -17.38 -7.69
CA THR A 26 4.71 -18.12 -7.33
C THR A 26 3.98 -17.49 -6.14
N ARG A 27 2.70 -17.85 -5.95
CA ARG A 27 1.92 -17.39 -4.79
C ARG A 27 2.58 -17.82 -3.47
N ASP A 28 3.13 -19.03 -3.40
CA ASP A 28 3.75 -19.55 -2.17
C ASP A 28 5.08 -18.86 -1.87
N SER A 29 5.85 -18.49 -2.91
CA SER A 29 7.06 -17.69 -2.76
C SER A 29 6.74 -16.30 -2.21
N ASP A 30 5.71 -15.64 -2.77
CA ASP A 30 5.20 -14.36 -2.26
C ASP A 30 4.76 -14.45 -0.78
N VAL A 31 3.94 -15.45 -0.44
CA VAL A 31 3.53 -15.70 0.96
C VAL A 31 4.73 -15.92 1.87
N SER A 32 5.75 -16.64 1.41
CA SER A 32 6.97 -16.88 2.18
C SER A 32 7.78 -15.60 2.39
N GLN A 33 7.90 -14.76 1.37
CA GLN A 33 8.54 -13.44 1.48
C GLN A 33 7.80 -12.54 2.47
N LEU A 34 6.47 -12.48 2.39
CA LEU A 34 5.64 -11.70 3.33
C LEU A 34 5.77 -12.17 4.78
N LYS A 35 5.86 -13.49 5.00
CA LYS A 35 6.13 -14.06 6.33
C LYS A 35 7.49 -13.64 6.85
N ALA A 36 8.54 -13.74 6.04
CA ALA A 36 9.88 -13.32 6.43
C ALA A 36 9.92 -11.83 6.83
N PHE A 37 9.30 -10.95 6.03
CA PHE A 37 9.19 -9.53 6.37
C PHE A 37 8.41 -9.30 7.67
N ARG A 38 7.31 -10.02 7.88
CA ARG A 38 6.53 -9.96 9.12
C ARG A 38 7.39 -10.36 10.32
N ASP A 39 8.16 -11.43 10.19
CA ASP A 39 9.00 -11.93 11.28
C ASP A 39 10.14 -10.96 11.60
N ASP A 40 10.73 -10.32 10.59
CA ASP A 40 11.74 -9.26 10.78
C ASP A 40 11.16 -8.04 11.52
N ILE A 41 9.91 -7.66 11.23
CA ILE A 41 9.21 -6.57 11.91
C ILE A 41 8.89 -6.96 13.37
N ILE A 42 8.33 -8.15 13.58
CA ILE A 42 7.94 -8.63 14.92
C ILE A 42 9.18 -8.81 15.81
N SER A 43 10.29 -9.29 15.25
CA SER A 43 11.57 -9.43 15.95
C SER A 43 12.37 -8.12 16.07
N VAL A 44 11.80 -6.98 15.63
CA VAL A 44 12.41 -5.64 15.71
C VAL A 44 13.77 -5.56 14.99
N LYS A 45 14.03 -6.45 14.03
CA LYS A 45 15.24 -6.43 13.19
C LYS A 45 15.21 -5.34 12.13
N SER A 46 14.01 -4.95 11.73
CA SER A 46 13.79 -3.96 10.67
C SER A 46 12.47 -3.25 10.89
N LYS A 47 12.40 -1.97 10.55
CA LYS A 47 11.15 -1.24 10.61
C LYS A 47 10.29 -1.53 9.38
N PHE A 48 8.98 -1.45 9.55
CA PHE A 48 8.04 -1.61 8.44
C PHE A 48 8.28 -0.59 7.32
N GLU A 49 8.55 0.68 7.67
CA GLU A 49 8.81 1.77 6.73
C GLU A 49 9.97 1.46 5.77
N ASP A 50 11.05 0.90 6.29
CA ASP A 50 12.26 0.56 5.52
C ASP A 50 11.98 -0.57 4.52
N ILE A 51 11.31 -1.62 4.99
CA ILE A 51 10.95 -2.78 4.16
C ILE A 51 9.94 -2.35 3.09
N ALA A 52 8.93 -1.58 3.46
CA ALA A 52 7.92 -1.12 2.52
C ALA A 52 8.51 -0.21 1.43
N SER A 53 9.44 0.68 1.80
CA SER A 53 10.10 1.58 0.85
C SER A 53 10.95 0.83 -0.18
N ARG A 54 11.69 -0.21 0.25
CA ARG A 54 12.62 -0.94 -0.61
C ARG A 54 11.97 -2.10 -1.39
N SER A 55 10.95 -2.74 -0.82
CA SER A 55 10.44 -4.03 -1.31
C SER A 55 9.00 -3.99 -1.82
N SER A 56 8.21 -2.96 -1.52
CA SER A 56 6.79 -2.93 -1.93
C SER A 56 6.63 -2.72 -3.45
N ASP A 57 5.78 -3.51 -4.08
CA ASP A 57 5.38 -3.43 -5.49
C ASP A 57 4.30 -2.38 -5.77
N CYS A 58 3.68 -1.83 -4.73
CA CYS A 58 2.76 -0.70 -4.84
C CYS A 58 3.55 0.61 -4.95
N SER A 59 3.00 1.61 -5.65
CA SER A 59 3.58 2.95 -5.70
C SER A 59 3.71 3.59 -4.32
N SER A 60 2.90 3.18 -3.33
CA SER A 60 3.03 3.65 -1.94
C SER A 60 4.39 3.36 -1.30
N ALA A 61 5.25 2.54 -1.93
CA ALA A 61 6.66 2.42 -1.58
C ALA A 61 7.35 3.80 -1.45
N ASN A 62 6.98 4.77 -2.30
CA ASN A 62 7.52 6.13 -2.25
C ASN A 62 7.15 6.93 -0.99
N ARG A 63 6.17 6.44 -0.22
CA ARG A 63 5.72 7.01 1.06
C ARG A 63 5.84 5.95 2.16
N ALA A 64 6.87 5.11 2.10
CA ALA A 64 7.13 4.08 3.11
C ALA A 64 5.94 3.12 3.37
N GLY A 65 5.11 2.89 2.35
CA GLY A 65 3.94 2.03 2.43
C GLY A 65 2.68 2.71 2.96
N GLU A 66 2.74 4.00 3.29
CA GLU A 66 1.60 4.78 3.78
C GLU A 66 0.50 4.94 2.72
N LEU A 67 -0.73 4.65 3.14
CA LEU A 67 -1.93 4.73 2.31
C LEU A 67 -2.80 5.97 2.63
N GLY A 68 -2.44 6.71 3.67
CA GLY A 68 -3.21 7.86 4.16
C GLY A 68 -4.41 7.47 5.02
N GLN A 69 -5.10 8.47 5.55
CA GLN A 69 -6.33 8.27 6.34
C GLN A 69 -7.52 8.07 5.39
N SER A 70 -8.26 6.98 5.57
CA SER A 70 -9.51 6.77 4.85
C SER A 70 -10.68 7.44 5.58
N LEU A 71 -11.60 8.06 4.83
CA LEU A 71 -12.80 8.73 5.35
C LEU A 71 -13.78 7.77 6.06
N SER A 72 -13.52 6.46 6.09
CA SER A 72 -14.30 5.52 6.91
C SER A 72 -14.20 5.83 8.42
N SER A 73 -13.10 6.47 8.86
CA SER A 73 -12.93 6.95 10.24
C SER A 73 -13.57 8.33 10.53
N TYR A 74 -14.17 9.00 9.54
CA TYR A 74 -14.76 10.34 9.76
C TYR A 74 -16.06 10.34 10.57
N ASN A 75 -16.68 9.17 10.77
CA ASN A 75 -17.97 9.04 11.46
C ASN A 75 -17.88 8.90 12.99
N SER A 76 -16.68 8.79 13.59
CA SER A 76 -16.55 8.71 15.05
C SER A 76 -16.37 10.06 15.75
N LYS A 77 -16.17 11.16 15.00
CA LYS A 77 -15.99 12.52 15.56
C LYS A 77 -17.04 13.55 15.11
N PHE A 78 -17.96 13.22 14.21
CA PHE A 78 -19.10 14.09 13.87
C PHE A 78 -20.27 13.86 14.84
N ASN A 79 -20.08 14.24 16.10
CA ASN A 79 -21.20 14.46 17.02
C ASN A 79 -21.43 15.97 17.13
N HIS A 80 -22.55 16.42 16.57
CA HIS A 80 -23.18 17.73 16.68
C HIS A 80 -22.30 18.99 16.47
N LYS A 81 -22.21 19.44 15.20
CA LYS A 81 -22.57 20.80 14.72
C LYS A 81 -21.88 21.09 13.37
N ASN A 82 -22.66 21.65 12.43
CA ASN A 82 -22.28 22.19 11.12
C ASN A 82 -22.08 21.23 9.93
N ILE A 83 -23.20 20.73 9.40
CA ILE A 83 -23.29 20.09 8.06
C ILE A 83 -23.60 21.11 6.94
N TYR A 84 -23.78 22.41 7.23
CA TYR A 84 -24.33 23.36 6.24
C TYR A 84 -23.33 24.17 5.39
N LEU A 85 -22.02 23.87 5.35
CA LEU A 85 -21.06 24.78 4.71
C LEU A 85 -20.08 24.21 3.67
N LEU A 86 -20.20 22.96 3.23
CA LEU A 86 -19.27 22.41 2.22
C LEU A 86 -19.91 21.93 0.91
N SER A 87 -21.14 22.38 0.60
CA SER A 87 -21.81 22.11 -0.69
C SER A 87 -21.40 23.05 -1.85
N ARG A 88 -20.38 23.90 -1.70
CA ARG A 88 -20.01 24.88 -2.76
C ARG A 88 -18.52 24.98 -3.03
N ARG A 89 -17.90 23.89 -3.49
CA ARG A 89 -16.72 23.94 -4.39
C ARG A 89 -16.56 22.64 -5.17
N SER A 90 -17.65 22.22 -5.83
CA SER A 90 -17.54 21.43 -7.06
C SER A 90 -17.31 22.43 -8.17
N GLU A 91 -16.07 22.62 -8.59
CA GLU A 91 -15.70 23.05 -9.94
C GLU A 91 -14.17 23.03 -10.08
N LYS A 92 -13.70 22.27 -11.09
CA LYS A 92 -12.36 22.31 -11.70
C LYS A 92 -11.24 21.56 -10.94
N CYS A 93 -10.85 20.39 -11.41
CA CYS A 93 -9.84 20.27 -12.47
C CYS A 93 -9.62 18.81 -12.88
N CYS A 94 -9.16 18.68 -14.13
CA CYS A 94 -8.96 17.52 -14.98
C CYS A 94 -8.27 16.29 -14.38
#